data_AF-A0A5C6M1W8-F1
#
_entry.id   AF-A0A5C6M1W8-F1
#
_cell.length_a   1.000
_cell.length_b   1.000
_cell.length_c   1.000
_cell.angle_alpha   90.00
_cell.angle_beta   90.00
_cell.angle_gamma   90.00
#
_symmetry.space_group_name_H-M   'P 1'
#
loop_
_entity.id
_entity.type
_entity.pdbx_description
1 polymer ?
#
loop_
_entity_poly.entity_id
_entity_poly.type
_entity_poly.pdbx_seq_one_letter_code
_entity_poly.pdbx_strand_id
1 'polypeptide(L)' 'RRPVIWDVEFDVSPGRLVGIVGPNGAGKSTLLKAVMDLVPKASGRVEIFGRPWRESRQREIDILIA' A
#
# COMPACT_ATOMS: atom_id res chain seq x y z
N ARG A 1 3.39 17.38 12.65
CA ARG A 1 2.59 16.15 12.91
C ARG A 1 3.57 14.98 13.04
N ARG A 2 3.42 14.08 14.03
CA ARG A 2 4.29 12.90 14.17
C ARG A 2 3.73 11.73 13.33
N PRO A 3 4.55 11.08 12.48
CA PRO A 3 4.11 9.93 11.70
C PRO A 3 3.93 8.69 12.59
N VAL A 4 2.95 7.83 12.26
CA VAL A 4 2.67 6.58 13.01
C VAL A 4 3.70 5.49 12.70
N ILE A 5 4.21 5.48 11.46
CA ILE A 5 5.25 4.59 10.96
C ILE A 5 6.24 5.45 10.16
N TRP A 6 7.50 5.05 10.10
CA TRP A 6 8.55 5.73 9.36
C TRP A 6 9.50 4.69 8.79
N ASP A 7 10.17 5.04 7.70
CA ASP A 7 11.25 4.24 7.10
C ASP A 7 10.84 2.79 6.78
N VAL A 8 9.74 2.65 6.04
CA VAL A 8 9.21 1.36 5.60
C VAL A 8 9.60 1.15 4.14
N GLU A 9 10.39 0.10 3.88
CA GLU A 9 10.78 -0.34 2.54
C GLU A 9 10.47 -1.83 2.37
N PHE A 10 9.71 -2.17 1.34
CA PHE A 10 9.45 -3.54 0.94
C PHE A 10 9.02 -3.61 -0.53
N ASP A 11 9.30 -4.74 -1.17
CA ASP A 11 8.80 -5.10 -2.49
C ASP A 11 8.11 -6.47 -2.42
N VAL A 12 7.05 -6.65 -3.19
CA VAL A 12 6.31 -7.92 -3.25
C VAL A 12 6.22 -8.37 -4.69
N SER A 13 6.87 -9.50 -4.99
CA SER A 13 6.79 -10.10 -6.31
C SER A 13 5.37 -10.60 -6.62
N PRO A 14 4.94 -10.59 -7.90
CA PRO A 14 3.63 -11.11 -8.31
C PRO A 14 3.39 -12.56 -7.85
N GLY A 15 2.14 -12.88 -7.52
CA GLY A 15 1.73 -14.23 -7.08
C GLY A 15 2.10 -14.58 -5.63
N ARG A 16 2.57 -13.61 -4.84
CA ARG A 16 2.87 -13.81 -3.42
C ARG A 16 1.71 -13.37 -2.54
N LEU A 17 1.38 -14.19 -1.55
CA LEU A 17 0.54 -13.81 -0.42
C LEU A 17 1.45 -13.36 0.74
N VAL A 18 1.30 -12.12 1.18
CA VAL A 18 2.12 -11.52 2.24
C VAL A 18 1.21 -10.99 3.35
N GLY A 19 1.60 -11.22 4.61
CA GLY A 19 0.90 -10.72 5.79
C GLY A 19 1.76 -9.72 6.57
N ILE A 20 1.12 -8.66 7.08
CA ILE A 20 1.76 -7.69 7.99
C ILE A 20 1.42 -8.08 9.43
N VAL A 21 2.42 -8.43 10.23
CA VAL A 21 2.26 -8.86 11.63
C VAL A 21 2.88 -7.86 12.60
N GLY A 22 2.37 -7.84 13.84
CA GLY A 22 2.86 -6.94 14.89
C GLY A 22 1.80 -6.64 15.95
N PRO A 23 2.16 -6.06 17.10
CA PRO A 23 1.24 -5.80 18.21
C PRO A 23 0.16 -4.75 17.84
N ASN A 24 -0.87 -4.66 18.68
CA ASN A 24 -1.90 -3.62 18.53
C ASN A 24 -1.27 -2.23 18.65
N GLY A 25 -1.67 -1.32 17.76
CA GLY A 25 -1.10 0.03 17.69
C GLY A 25 0.19 0.17 16.87
N ALA A 26 0.80 -0.93 16.40
CA ALA A 26 2.05 -0.89 15.61
C ALA A 26 1.92 -0.24 14.21
N GLY A 27 0.75 0.28 13.84
CA GLY A 27 0.57 0.98 12.56
C GLY A 27 0.21 0.09 11.36
N LYS A 28 -0.06 -1.21 11.54
CA LYS A 28 -0.42 -2.15 10.46
C LYS A 28 -1.56 -1.66 9.56
N SER A 29 -2.70 -1.29 10.16
CA SER A 29 -3.85 -0.76 9.42
C SER A 29 -3.55 0.60 8.79
N THR A 30 -2.68 1.40 9.42
CA THR A 30 -2.22 2.68 8.86
C THR A 30 -1.36 2.46 7.63
N LEU A 31 -0.44 1.48 7.66
CA LEU A 31 0.38 1.09 6.50
C LEU A 31 -0.50 0.63 5.35
N LEU A 32 -1.43 -0.30 5.59
CA LEU A 32 -2.35 -0.78 4.55
C LEU A 32 -3.17 0.37 3.93
N LYS A 33 -3.74 1.25 4.76
CA LYS A 33 -4.48 2.43 4.28
C LYS A 33 -3.58 3.39 3.50
N ALA A 34 -2.32 3.56 3.88
CA ALA A 34 -1.37 4.43 3.18
C ALA A 34 -0.95 3.85 1.81
N VAL A 35 -0.78 2.53 1.73
CA VAL A 35 -0.54 1.80 0.47
C VAL A 35 -1.70 1.99 -0.51
N MET A 36 -2.93 1.89 -0.01
CA MET A 36 -4.16 2.12 -0.77
C MET A 36 -4.52 3.61 -0.95
N ASP A 37 -3.62 4.53 -0.57
CA ASP A 37 -3.82 5.98 -0.70
C ASP A 37 -5.10 6.51 -0.02
N LEU A 38 -5.60 5.79 1.01
CA LEU A 38 -6.78 6.13 1.82
C LEU A 38 -6.47 7.09 2.97
N VAL A 39 -5.19 7.23 3.31
CA VAL A 39 -4.68 8.21 4.28
C VAL A 39 -3.44 8.90 3.71
N PRO A 40 -3.19 10.18 4.06
CA PRO A 40 -2.02 10.89 3.57
C PRO A 40 -0.72 10.27 4.09
N LYS A 41 0.23 10.06 3.17
CA LYS A 41 1.61 9.71 3.50
C LYS A 41 2.37 10.96 3.93
N ALA A 42 3.26 10.82 4.92
CA ALA A 42 4.13 11.94 5.31
C ALA A 42 5.24 12.19 4.26
N SER A 43 5.74 11.13 3.65
CA SER A 43 6.74 11.13 2.58
C SER A 43 6.73 9.77 1.86
N GLY A 44 7.55 9.62 0.82
CA GLY A 44 7.75 8.37 0.10
C GLY A 44 6.73 8.10 -1.01
N ARG A 45 6.85 6.94 -1.65
CA ARG A 45 6.01 6.50 -2.78
C ARG A 45 5.55 5.06 -2.59
N VAL A 46 4.43 4.74 -3.24
CA VAL A 46 3.89 3.37 -3.31
C VAL A 46 3.49 3.13 -4.75
N GLU A 47 3.96 2.03 -5.31
CA GLU A 47 3.69 1.63 -6.68
C GLU A 47 3.12 0.21 -6.69
N ILE A 48 2.08 -0.02 -7.48
CA ILE A 48 1.49 -1.33 -7.74
C ILE A 48 1.65 -1.61 -9.23
N PHE A 49 2.38 -2.68 -9.56
CA PHE A 49 2.79 -3.02 -10.93
C PHE A 49 3.57 -1.88 -11.63
N GLY A 50 4.48 -1.22 -10.90
CA GLY A 50 5.33 -0.14 -11.41
C GLY A 50 4.60 1.17 -11.69
N ARG A 51 3.40 1.36 -11.14
CA ARG A 51 2.60 2.57 -11.31
C ARG A 51 2.04 3.06 -9.97
N PRO A 52 1.82 4.37 -9.79
CA PRO A 52 1.14 4.88 -8.60
C PRO A 52 -0.24 4.24 -8.40
N TRP A 53 -0.63 3.99 -7.14
CA TRP A 53 -1.91 3.36 -6.80
C TRP A 53 -3.13 3.97 -7.50
N ARG A 54 -3.17 5.31 -7.63
CA ARG A 54 -4.28 6.03 -8.29
C ARG A 54 -4.46 5.64 -9.76
N GLU A 55 -3.37 5.31 -10.45
CA GLU A 55 -3.39 4.87 -11.85
C GLU A 55 -3.72 3.38 -11.96
N SER A 56 -3.28 2.58 -11.00
CA SER A 56 -3.54 1.12 -10.98
C SER A 56 -5.02 0.80 -10.76
N ARG A 57 -5.76 1.64 -10.02
CA ARG A 57 -7.22 1.47 -9.78
C ARG A 57 -8.06 1.52 -11.05
N GLN A 58 -7.58 2.16 -12.12
CA GLN A 58 -8.35 2.32 -13.36
C GLN A 58 -8.45 1.02 -14.17
N ARG A 59 -7.59 0.02 -13.93
CA ARG A 59 -7.55 -1.24 -14.69
C ARG A 59 -8.31 -2.41 -14.09
N GLU A 60 -8.69 -2.35 -12.81
CA GLU A 60 -9.42 -3.46 -12.17
C GLU A 60 -10.85 -3.61 -12.72
N ILE A 61 -11.43 -2.53 -13.28
CA ILE A 61 -12.70 -2.61 -14.01
C ILE A 61 -12.51 -3.30 -15.37
N ASP A 62 -11.37 -3.10 -16.04
CA ASP A 62 -11.11 -3.69 -17.36
C ASP A 62 -10.79 -5.19 -17.28
N ILE A 63 -10.12 -5.64 -16.21
CA ILE A 63 -9.76 -7.06 -16.01
C ILE A 63 -10.94 -7.88 -15.48
N LEU A 64 -11.91 -7.26 -14.80
CA LEU A 64 -13.07 -7.97 -14.23
C LEU A 64 -14.21 -8.19 -15.25
N ILE A 65 -14.17 -7.52 -16.42
CA ILE A 65 -15.21 -7.60 -17.47
C ILE A 65 -14.72 -8.38 -18.72
N ALA A 66 -13.46 -8.83 -18.75
CA ALA A 66 -12.92 -9.72 -19.79
C ALA A 66 -12.94 -11.18 -19.35
#